data_AF-A0A1S1YTH7-F1
#
_entry.id   AF-A0A1S1YTH7-F1
#
_cell.length_a   1.000
_cell.length_b   1.000
_cell.length_c   1.000
_cell.angle_alpha   90.00
_cell.angle_beta   90.00
_cell.angle_gamma   90.00
#
_symmetry.space_group_name_H-M   'P 1'
#
loop_
_entity.id
_entity.type
_entity.pdbx_description
1 polymer ?
#
loop_
_entity_poly.entity_id
_entity_poly.type
_entity_poly.pdbx_seq_one_letter_code
_entity_poly.pdbx_strand_id
1 'polypeptide(L)'
;MYFEGNISIDPSQLTQIERVKPTKAFKRIFYYLTLGNVSDQIEKETFTAVSILQQINDVLLHLGIDNIVRLSHDGIDFYLDKEGKEGDLKEAFDKYDLEIDHSMSSHYDQLVMVMEHEDSGFKYLLEIVINRTHKLGEYPIEIKVTGLLNQFKKEGKDREKLRQEMSSVFENQEAHNKFKSNKLYEFEQFLNELKMAIIKLMKVDDVRAESKTKMVVPKAKVTSEEDMRHDQSYGQYGVHYGYYGFNDFLFYSMLWSSMSHDNHITVYDTHLESDMGEDIGFYEEVDTTTDYFDDEVETDIEELGEMNNEADVTGSDFDSSDYDDDTTKSDGGSWFDFGGDDGGSDWGSDDFGDFGGDDW
;
A
#
# COMPACT_ATOMS: atom_id res chain seq x y z
N MET A 1 -4.63 8.51 15.36
CA MET A 1 -4.97 9.15 14.07
C MET A 1 -3.79 9.04 13.15
N TYR A 2 -4.06 8.76 11.88
CA TYR A 2 -3.10 8.77 10.79
C TYR A 2 -3.85 9.02 9.46
N PHE A 3 -3.13 9.11 8.35
CA PHE A 3 -3.73 9.34 7.04
C PHE A 3 -3.56 8.12 6.15
N GLU A 4 -4.59 7.82 5.36
CA GLU A 4 -4.55 6.78 4.35
C GLU A 4 -4.91 7.39 3.01
N GLY A 5 -4.12 7.07 1.99
CA GLY A 5 -4.39 7.40 0.60
C GLY A 5 -4.56 6.13 -0.21
N ASN A 6 -5.44 6.15 -1.20
CA ASN A 6 -5.51 5.10 -2.20
C ASN A 6 -5.27 5.69 -3.59
N ILE A 7 -4.39 5.08 -4.37
CA ILE A 7 -4.13 5.41 -5.76
C ILE A 7 -4.45 4.21 -6.63
N SER A 8 -5.48 4.33 -7.45
CA SER A 8 -5.93 3.31 -8.41
C SER A 8 -5.43 3.67 -9.81
N ILE A 9 -4.82 2.72 -10.51
CA ILE A 9 -4.14 2.94 -11.80
C ILE A 9 -4.65 1.96 -12.84
N ASP A 10 -5.04 2.50 -14.00
CA ASP A 10 -5.37 1.71 -15.19
C ASP A 10 -4.21 1.85 -16.20
N PRO A 11 -3.33 0.82 -16.30
CA PRO A 11 -2.31 0.79 -17.32
C PRO A 11 -3.01 0.61 -18.66
N SER A 12 -3.00 1.66 -19.48
CA SER A 12 -3.59 1.75 -20.83
C SER A 12 -3.08 0.71 -21.87
N GLN A 13 -2.34 -0.32 -21.43
CA GLN A 13 -1.85 -1.41 -22.25
C GLN A 13 -3.00 -2.30 -22.76
N LEU A 14 -2.67 -3.17 -23.72
CA LEU A 14 -3.63 -4.04 -24.42
C LEU A 14 -4.26 -5.02 -23.44
N THR A 15 -5.39 -4.67 -22.84
CA THR A 15 -6.22 -5.61 -22.07
C THR A 15 -6.92 -6.57 -23.03
N GLN A 16 -7.05 -7.84 -22.63
CA GLN A 16 -7.89 -8.79 -23.34
C GLN A 16 -9.19 -8.97 -22.56
N ILE A 17 -10.30 -8.56 -23.17
CA ILE A 17 -11.63 -8.82 -22.60
C ILE A 17 -12.01 -10.27 -22.88
N GLU A 18 -12.02 -11.09 -21.83
CA GLU A 18 -12.43 -12.48 -21.91
C GLU A 18 -13.87 -12.66 -21.39
N ARG A 19 -14.68 -13.43 -22.13
CA ARG A 19 -16.02 -13.81 -21.70
C ARG A 19 -15.94 -15.06 -20.85
N VAL A 20 -16.16 -14.91 -19.54
CA VAL A 20 -16.18 -16.02 -18.59
C VAL A 20 -17.60 -16.48 -18.28
N LYS A 21 -17.73 -17.77 -18.00
CA LYS A 21 -19.03 -18.35 -17.63
C LYS A 21 -19.47 -17.78 -16.28
N PRO A 22 -20.73 -17.35 -16.13
CA PRO A 22 -21.19 -16.80 -14.86
C PRO A 22 -21.13 -17.84 -13.74
N THR A 23 -20.59 -17.46 -12.59
CA THR A 23 -20.47 -18.32 -11.41
C THR A 23 -21.80 -18.44 -10.65
N LYS A 24 -22.63 -17.38 -10.65
CA LYS A 24 -23.93 -17.37 -9.96
C LYS A 24 -24.97 -18.27 -10.66
N ALA A 25 -25.64 -19.15 -9.92
CA ALA A 25 -26.54 -20.20 -10.44
C ALA A 25 -27.65 -19.67 -11.37
N PHE A 26 -28.26 -18.52 -11.05
CA PHE A 26 -29.29 -17.90 -11.89
C PHE A 26 -28.73 -17.37 -13.22
N LYS A 27 -27.55 -16.73 -13.19
CA LYS A 27 -26.87 -16.27 -14.40
C LYS A 27 -26.38 -17.44 -15.25
N ARG A 28 -25.99 -18.57 -14.64
CA ARG A 28 -25.58 -19.79 -15.34
C ARG A 28 -26.72 -20.43 -16.12
N ILE A 29 -27.93 -20.48 -15.54
CA ILE A 29 -29.14 -20.93 -16.25
C ILE A 29 -29.44 -20.00 -17.42
N PHE A 30 -29.34 -18.68 -17.20
CA PHE A 30 -29.55 -17.69 -18.26
C PHE A 30 -28.49 -17.75 -19.36
N TYR A 31 -27.22 -18.02 -19.02
CA TYR A 31 -26.13 -18.24 -19.97
C TYR A 31 -26.44 -19.43 -20.90
N TYR A 32 -26.91 -20.56 -20.36
CA TYR A 32 -27.29 -21.71 -21.17
C TYR A 32 -28.56 -21.46 -22.01
N LEU A 33 -29.54 -20.72 -21.48
CA LEU A 33 -30.75 -20.34 -22.22
C LEU A 33 -30.50 -19.31 -23.33
N THR A 34 -29.46 -18.49 -23.18
CA THR A 34 -29.09 -17.45 -24.14
C THR A 34 -27.95 -17.85 -25.07
N LEU A 35 -27.60 -19.15 -25.13
CA LEU A 35 -26.49 -19.68 -25.95
C LEU A 35 -25.15 -18.97 -25.71
N GLY A 36 -24.91 -18.53 -24.47
CA GLY A 36 -23.69 -17.85 -24.06
C GLY A 36 -23.66 -16.33 -24.28
N ASN A 37 -24.80 -15.70 -24.62
CA ASN A 37 -24.86 -14.24 -24.75
C ASN A 37 -24.82 -13.48 -23.40
N VAL A 38 -25.18 -14.14 -22.29
CA VAL A 38 -25.08 -13.56 -20.94
C VAL A 38 -23.90 -14.19 -20.21
N SER A 39 -22.68 -13.79 -20.57
CA SER A 39 -21.43 -14.12 -19.88
C SER A 39 -20.99 -12.96 -18.99
N ASP A 40 -20.35 -13.27 -17.87
CA ASP A 40 -19.60 -12.24 -17.15
C ASP A 40 -18.33 -11.91 -17.98
N GLN A 41 -17.87 -10.68 -17.94
CA GLN A 41 -16.69 -10.22 -18.68
C GLN A 41 -15.62 -9.85 -17.66
N ILE A 42 -14.39 -10.29 -17.89
CA ILE A 42 -13.20 -9.94 -17.10
C ILE A 42 -12.17 -9.32 -18.03
N GLU A 43 -11.40 -8.40 -17.50
CA GLU A 43 -10.22 -7.85 -18.17
C GLU A 43 -8.99 -8.61 -17.66
N LYS A 44 -8.20 -9.09 -18.62
CA LYS A 44 -6.93 -9.75 -18.36
C LYS A 44 -5.80 -8.90 -18.90
N GLU A 45 -4.92 -8.54 -17.99
CA GLU A 45 -3.74 -7.76 -18.30
C GLU A 45 -2.69 -8.59 -19.04
N THR A 46 -2.05 -7.97 -20.02
CA THR A 46 -1.01 -8.62 -20.85
C THR A 46 0.40 -8.38 -20.36
N PHE A 47 0.60 -7.53 -19.34
CA PHE A 47 1.90 -7.34 -18.73
C PHE A 47 2.35 -8.56 -17.92
N THR A 48 3.67 -8.76 -17.86
CA THR A 48 4.31 -9.77 -17.00
C THR A 48 4.59 -9.18 -15.62
N ALA A 49 4.71 -10.03 -14.61
CA ALA A 49 5.02 -9.61 -13.25
C ALA A 49 6.29 -8.74 -13.20
N VAL A 50 7.34 -9.18 -13.90
CA VAL A 50 8.61 -8.47 -13.97
C VAL A 50 8.45 -7.09 -14.62
N SER A 51 7.76 -7.02 -15.76
CA SER A 51 7.62 -5.74 -16.50
C SER A 51 6.84 -4.67 -15.75
N ILE A 52 5.87 -5.05 -14.91
CA ILE A 52 5.12 -4.07 -14.12
C ILE A 52 5.88 -3.66 -12.86
N LEU A 53 6.56 -4.60 -12.21
CA LEU A 53 7.43 -4.30 -11.06
C LEU A 53 8.56 -3.35 -11.46
N GLN A 54 9.15 -3.52 -12.65
CA GLN A 54 10.17 -2.60 -13.17
C GLN A 54 9.62 -1.17 -13.35
N GLN A 55 8.43 -1.02 -13.95
CA GLN A 55 7.81 0.30 -14.12
C GLN A 55 7.49 0.98 -12.79
N ILE A 56 7.02 0.21 -11.80
CA ILE A 56 6.75 0.71 -10.46
C ILE A 56 8.05 1.07 -9.75
N ASN A 57 9.10 0.25 -9.88
CA ASN A 57 10.41 0.54 -9.33
C ASN A 57 11.00 1.85 -9.89
N ASP A 58 10.84 2.12 -11.18
CA ASP A 58 11.27 3.40 -11.77
C ASP A 58 10.54 4.59 -11.14
N VAL A 59 9.24 4.45 -10.84
CA VAL A 59 8.45 5.47 -10.12
C VAL A 59 8.97 5.67 -8.70
N LEU A 60 9.16 4.57 -7.95
CA LEU A 60 9.57 4.61 -6.56
C LEU A 60 10.98 5.19 -6.41
N LEU A 61 11.94 4.74 -7.20
CA LEU A 61 13.30 5.27 -7.22
C LEU A 61 13.34 6.75 -7.62
N HIS A 62 12.47 7.19 -8.55
CA HIS A 62 12.37 8.60 -8.91
C HIS A 62 11.99 9.49 -7.71
N LEU A 63 11.22 8.94 -6.76
CA LEU A 63 10.79 9.61 -5.53
C LEU A 63 11.74 9.34 -4.34
N GLY A 64 12.81 8.57 -4.54
CA GLY A 64 13.72 8.17 -3.46
C GLY A 64 13.12 7.14 -2.50
N ILE A 65 12.21 6.29 -2.98
CA ILE A 65 11.62 5.18 -2.25
C ILE A 65 12.34 3.90 -2.67
N ASP A 66 13.22 3.38 -1.83
CA ASP A 66 14.10 2.25 -2.13
C ASP A 66 14.19 1.19 -1.02
N ASN A 67 13.39 1.34 0.04
CA ASN A 67 13.28 0.39 1.15
C ASN A 67 12.06 -0.51 0.94
N ILE A 68 12.29 -1.80 0.66
CA ILE A 68 11.23 -2.78 0.51
C ILE A 68 11.06 -3.54 1.82
N VAL A 69 9.81 -3.67 2.26
CA VAL A 69 9.48 -4.42 3.47
C VAL A 69 9.06 -5.84 3.11
N ARG A 70 8.32 -5.99 2.01
CA ARG A 70 7.79 -7.29 1.58
C ARG A 70 7.60 -7.36 0.09
N LEU A 71 7.90 -8.52 -0.50
CA LEU A 71 7.52 -8.87 -1.86
C LEU A 71 6.89 -10.26 -1.84
N SER A 72 5.64 -10.33 -2.27
CA SER A 72 4.89 -11.58 -2.35
C SER A 72 4.21 -11.74 -3.71
N HIS A 73 4.06 -12.99 -4.11
CA HIS A 73 3.43 -13.41 -5.36
C HIS A 73 2.50 -14.56 -5.04
N ASP A 74 1.21 -14.39 -5.35
CA ASP A 74 0.14 -15.35 -5.05
C ASP A 74 0.16 -15.86 -3.59
N GLY A 75 0.47 -14.94 -2.66
CA GLY A 75 0.53 -15.22 -1.22
C GLY A 75 1.83 -15.87 -0.73
N ILE A 76 2.81 -16.11 -1.61
CA ILE A 76 4.14 -16.62 -1.25
C ILE A 76 5.10 -15.44 -1.12
N ASP A 77 5.73 -15.29 0.05
CA ASP A 77 6.73 -14.26 0.31
C ASP A 77 8.10 -14.65 -0.26
N PHE A 78 8.56 -13.89 -1.24
CA PHE A 78 9.92 -13.99 -1.80
C PHE A 78 10.90 -13.12 -1.01
N TYR A 79 10.39 -12.00 -0.48
CA TYR A 79 11.11 -11.09 0.38
C TYR A 79 10.22 -10.66 1.57
N LEU A 80 10.81 -10.63 2.76
CA LEU A 80 10.20 -10.06 3.97
C LEU A 80 11.33 -9.58 4.87
N ASP A 81 11.43 -8.27 5.04
CA ASP A 81 12.38 -7.66 5.95
C ASP A 81 11.91 -7.82 7.39
N LYS A 82 12.77 -8.42 8.21
CA LYS A 82 12.55 -8.62 9.65
C LYS A 82 13.57 -7.86 10.49
N GLU A 83 14.56 -7.24 9.85
CA GLU A 83 15.73 -6.66 10.50
C GLU A 83 15.86 -5.15 10.25
N GLY A 84 15.04 -4.56 9.38
CA GLY A 84 15.09 -3.12 9.08
C GLY A 84 16.27 -2.77 8.18
N LYS A 85 16.47 -3.54 7.10
CA LYS A 85 17.55 -3.29 6.14
C LYS A 85 17.14 -2.13 5.23
N GLU A 86 18.04 -1.16 5.09
CA GLU A 86 17.84 -0.01 4.22
C GLU A 86 18.42 -0.26 2.82
N GLY A 87 17.78 0.28 1.79
CA GLY A 87 18.23 0.28 0.39
C GLY A 87 18.21 -1.10 -0.27
N ASP A 88 17.31 -1.97 0.14
CA ASP A 88 17.26 -3.39 -0.18
C ASP A 88 16.34 -3.74 -1.37
N LEU A 89 15.65 -2.75 -1.95
CA LEU A 89 14.74 -2.96 -3.10
C LEU A 89 15.41 -3.70 -4.26
N LYS A 90 16.64 -3.32 -4.59
CA LYS A 90 17.40 -3.97 -5.68
C LYS A 90 17.72 -5.42 -5.35
N GLU A 91 18.18 -5.71 -4.13
CA GLU A 91 18.50 -7.07 -3.70
C GLU A 91 17.25 -7.96 -3.71
N ALA A 92 16.12 -7.44 -3.25
CA ALA A 92 14.85 -8.16 -3.27
C ALA A 92 14.38 -8.48 -4.69
N PHE A 93 14.56 -7.55 -5.64
CA PHE A 93 14.18 -7.76 -7.05
C PHE A 93 15.11 -8.75 -7.74
N ASP A 94 16.42 -8.66 -7.51
CA ASP A 94 17.39 -9.62 -8.04
C ASP A 94 17.09 -11.04 -7.52
N LYS A 95 16.74 -11.16 -6.23
CA LYS A 95 16.34 -12.44 -5.64
C LYS A 95 15.04 -12.97 -6.25
N TYR A 96 14.04 -12.11 -6.43
CA TYR A 96 12.78 -12.48 -7.05
C TYR A 96 12.97 -12.99 -8.48
N ASP A 97 13.80 -12.31 -9.29
CA ASP A 97 14.10 -12.75 -10.66
C ASP A 97 14.82 -14.10 -10.71
N LEU A 98 15.73 -14.36 -9.77
CA LEU A 98 16.43 -15.63 -9.68
C LEU A 98 15.52 -16.80 -9.27
N GLU A 99 14.52 -16.53 -8.44
CA GLU A 99 13.62 -17.55 -7.89
C GLU A 99 12.39 -17.81 -8.78
N ILE A 100 11.97 -16.82 -9.56
CA ILE A 100 10.81 -16.94 -10.44
C ILE A 100 11.19 -17.57 -11.78
N ASP A 101 10.46 -18.60 -12.20
CA ASP A 101 10.59 -19.11 -13.55
C ASP A 101 9.70 -18.30 -14.53
N HIS A 102 9.98 -18.41 -15.83
CA HIS A 102 9.20 -17.71 -16.85
C HIS A 102 7.70 -18.08 -16.81
N SER A 103 7.34 -19.28 -16.33
CA SER A 103 5.95 -19.71 -16.22
C SER A 103 5.24 -18.92 -15.13
N MET A 104 5.84 -18.81 -13.94
CA MET A 104 5.33 -18.04 -12.81
C MET A 104 5.25 -16.54 -13.13
N SER A 105 6.28 -15.97 -13.77
CA SER A 105 6.27 -14.54 -14.17
C SER A 105 5.14 -14.19 -15.16
N SER A 106 4.74 -15.16 -15.99
CA SER A 106 3.67 -15.00 -16.99
C SER A 106 2.31 -15.55 -16.54
N HIS A 107 2.22 -16.19 -15.37
CA HIS A 107 1.00 -16.80 -14.80
C HIS A 107 0.97 -16.54 -13.31
N TYR A 108 0.59 -15.31 -12.95
CA TYR A 108 0.30 -14.90 -11.58
C TYR A 108 -1.11 -14.32 -11.52
N ASP A 109 -1.72 -14.42 -10.34
CA ASP A 109 -3.02 -13.78 -10.06
C ASP A 109 -2.81 -12.42 -9.40
N GLN A 110 -1.92 -12.37 -8.40
CA GLN A 110 -1.64 -11.17 -7.62
C GLN A 110 -0.16 -11.03 -7.24
N LEU A 111 0.35 -9.81 -7.36
CA LEU A 111 1.61 -9.39 -6.75
C LEU A 111 1.30 -8.39 -5.66
N VAL A 112 1.99 -8.52 -4.53
CA VAL A 112 1.94 -7.54 -3.45
C VAL A 112 3.35 -7.12 -3.11
N MET A 113 3.60 -5.82 -3.16
CA MET A 113 4.83 -5.20 -2.75
C MET A 113 4.53 -4.20 -1.65
N VAL A 114 5.28 -4.26 -0.55
CA VAL A 114 5.15 -3.32 0.55
C VAL A 114 6.45 -2.54 0.69
N MET A 115 6.36 -1.23 0.62
CA MET A 115 7.50 -0.32 0.67
C MET A 115 7.42 0.56 1.90
N GLU A 116 8.59 0.97 2.39
CA GLU A 116 8.75 1.95 3.45
C GLU A 116 9.36 3.23 2.88
N HIS A 117 8.88 4.37 3.34
CA HIS A 117 9.49 5.67 3.07
C HIS A 117 9.36 6.58 4.29
N GLU A 118 10.28 7.52 4.46
CA GLU A 118 10.21 8.49 5.56
C GLU A 118 10.66 9.86 5.07
N ASP A 119 9.87 10.89 5.37
CA ASP A 119 10.23 12.29 5.15
C ASP A 119 10.29 13.05 6.49
N SER A 120 10.31 14.39 6.46
CA SER A 120 10.35 15.17 7.70
C SER A 120 9.07 15.13 8.54
N GLY A 121 7.92 14.85 7.91
CA GLY A 121 6.59 14.87 8.52
C GLY A 121 6.03 13.48 8.81
N PHE A 122 6.27 12.51 7.93
CA PHE A 122 5.62 11.21 7.94
C PHE A 122 6.55 10.02 7.74
N LYS A 123 6.14 8.91 8.35
CA LYS A 123 6.57 7.56 8.06
C LYS A 123 5.49 6.92 7.20
N TYR A 124 5.84 6.52 5.99
CA TYR A 124 4.93 5.95 5.02
C TYR A 124 5.12 4.45 4.91
N LEU A 125 3.99 3.75 4.80
CA LEU A 125 3.91 2.38 4.31
C LEU A 125 3.10 2.39 3.01
N LEU A 126 3.69 1.91 1.93
CA LEU A 126 3.02 1.82 0.63
C LEU A 126 2.73 0.35 0.33
N GLU A 127 1.47 -0.04 0.34
CA GLU A 127 0.99 -1.35 -0.10
C GLU A 127 0.60 -1.26 -1.57
N ILE A 128 1.37 -1.91 -2.43
CA ILE A 128 1.15 -1.93 -3.88
C ILE A 128 0.63 -3.31 -4.25
N VAL A 129 -0.64 -3.38 -4.64
CA VAL A 129 -1.32 -4.61 -5.05
C VAL A 129 -1.56 -4.55 -6.54
N ILE A 130 -1.11 -5.59 -7.24
CA ILE A 130 -1.22 -5.71 -8.69
C ILE A 130 -1.97 -7.00 -9.00
N ASN A 131 -3.20 -6.87 -9.47
CA ASN A 131 -4.03 -7.97 -9.91
C ASN A 131 -3.92 -8.09 -11.43
N ARG A 132 -3.61 -9.30 -11.91
CA ARG A 132 -3.55 -9.54 -13.36
C ARG A 132 -4.94 -9.64 -13.99
N THR A 133 -5.88 -10.18 -13.22
CA THR A 133 -7.27 -10.36 -13.64
C THR A 133 -8.16 -9.56 -12.73
N HIS A 134 -9.01 -8.71 -13.29
CA HIS A 134 -9.94 -7.87 -12.53
C HIS A 134 -11.30 -7.78 -13.24
N LYS A 135 -12.33 -7.31 -12.52
CA LYS A 135 -13.63 -7.08 -13.16
C LYS A 135 -13.55 -5.85 -14.05
N LEU A 136 -14.42 -5.81 -15.07
CA LEU A 136 -14.54 -4.64 -15.93
C LEU A 136 -14.77 -3.36 -15.10
N GLY A 137 -13.93 -2.36 -15.34
CA GLY A 137 -13.99 -1.06 -14.67
C GLY A 137 -13.42 -1.02 -13.25
N GLU A 138 -12.84 -2.12 -12.76
CA GLU A 138 -11.92 -2.10 -11.61
C GLU A 138 -10.50 -1.78 -12.10
N TYR A 139 -9.67 -1.25 -11.20
CA TYR A 139 -8.28 -0.93 -11.51
C TYR A 139 -7.38 -2.14 -11.20
N PRO A 140 -6.50 -2.56 -12.11
CA PRO A 140 -5.60 -3.70 -11.87
C PRO A 140 -4.48 -3.39 -10.87
N ILE A 141 -4.15 -2.12 -10.65
CA ILE A 141 -3.10 -1.71 -9.73
C ILE A 141 -3.68 -0.73 -8.71
N GLU A 142 -3.51 -1.06 -7.43
CA GLU A 142 -3.94 -0.26 -6.29
C GLU A 142 -2.73 0.00 -5.39
N ILE A 143 -2.51 1.26 -5.02
CA ILE A 143 -1.46 1.67 -4.10
C ILE A 143 -2.11 2.31 -2.89
N LYS A 144 -2.14 1.60 -1.77
CA LYS A 144 -2.56 2.15 -0.50
C LYS A 144 -1.36 2.71 0.24
N VAL A 145 -1.42 3.99 0.59
CA VAL A 145 -0.36 4.71 1.28
C VAL A 145 -0.84 5.04 2.69
N THR A 146 -0.19 4.52 3.71
CA THR A 146 -0.45 4.88 5.11
C THR A 146 0.63 5.85 5.58
N GLY A 147 0.25 7.05 6.05
CA GLY A 147 1.14 8.07 6.59
C GLY A 147 0.97 8.26 8.10
N LEU A 148 1.98 7.87 8.87
CA LEU A 148 2.06 8.04 10.33
C LEU A 148 2.92 9.26 10.68
N LEU A 149 2.56 10.02 11.71
CA LEU A 149 3.20 11.28 12.06
C LEU A 149 4.56 11.06 12.76
N ASN A 150 5.64 11.53 12.14
CA ASN A 150 7.00 11.40 12.70
C ASN A 150 7.18 12.16 14.00
N GLN A 151 6.51 13.30 14.16
CA GLN A 151 6.64 14.12 15.37
C GLN A 151 6.14 13.44 16.66
N PHE A 152 5.36 12.36 16.54
CA PHE A 152 4.81 11.63 17.69
C PHE A 152 5.32 10.19 17.77
N LYS A 153 6.42 9.86 17.09
CA LYS A 153 7.06 8.56 17.31
C LYS A 153 7.45 8.37 18.78
N LYS A 154 7.26 7.15 19.26
CA LYS A 154 7.47 6.80 20.67
C LYS A 154 8.94 6.92 21.07
N GLU A 155 9.90 6.37 20.33
CA GLU A 155 11.35 6.47 20.63
C GLU A 155 11.70 6.16 22.11
N GLY A 156 11.08 5.12 22.68
CA GLY A 156 11.28 4.76 24.09
C GLY A 156 10.67 5.74 25.11
N LYS A 157 9.87 6.71 24.67
CA LYS A 157 9.03 7.53 25.56
C LYS A 157 7.96 6.65 26.19
N ASP A 158 7.63 6.98 27.44
CA ASP A 158 6.44 6.43 28.09
C ASP A 158 5.17 7.10 27.56
N ARG A 159 4.03 6.45 27.78
CA ARG A 159 2.71 6.93 27.36
C ARG A 159 2.43 8.37 27.83
N GLU A 160 2.77 8.70 29.08
CA GLU A 160 2.48 10.02 29.65
C GLU A 160 3.27 11.15 28.98
N LYS A 161 4.55 10.93 28.70
CA LYS A 161 5.36 11.90 27.93
C LYS A 161 4.80 12.12 26.53
N LEU A 162 4.37 11.05 25.87
CA LEU A 162 3.80 11.16 24.53
C LEU A 162 2.47 11.93 24.55
N ARG A 163 1.60 11.65 25.53
CA ARG A 163 0.38 12.44 25.77
C ARG A 163 0.69 13.92 26.02
N GLN A 164 1.75 14.21 26.78
CA GLN A 164 2.20 15.58 27.03
C GLN A 164 2.68 16.28 25.75
N GLU A 165 3.42 15.59 24.87
CA GLU A 165 3.85 16.16 23.57
C GLU A 165 2.64 16.44 22.67
N MET A 166 1.64 15.56 22.71
CA MET A 166 0.40 15.70 21.95
C MET A 166 -0.56 16.76 22.52
N SER A 167 -0.41 17.17 23.79
CA SER A 167 -1.43 17.98 24.49
C SER A 167 -1.75 19.30 23.80
N SER A 168 -0.79 19.91 23.12
CA SER A 168 -0.99 21.15 22.35
C SER A 168 -1.97 21.00 21.18
N VAL A 169 -2.09 19.78 20.63
CA VAL A 169 -3.05 19.46 19.56
C VAL A 169 -4.47 19.39 20.12
N PHE A 170 -4.64 18.92 21.35
CA PHE A 170 -5.94 18.69 21.98
C PHE A 170 -6.36 19.81 22.95
N GLU A 171 -5.64 20.93 23.00
CA GLU A 171 -5.96 22.05 23.89
C GLU A 171 -7.38 22.60 23.66
N ASN A 172 -7.81 22.60 22.40
CA ASN A 172 -9.17 22.97 21.99
C ASN A 172 -9.45 22.49 20.55
N GLN A 173 -10.73 22.56 20.15
CA GLN A 173 -11.20 22.13 18.83
C GLN A 173 -10.48 22.85 17.66
N GLU A 174 -10.19 24.14 17.80
CA GLU A 174 -9.54 24.91 16.73
C GLU A 174 -8.10 24.44 16.51
N ALA A 175 -7.34 24.21 17.59
CA ALA A 175 -5.99 23.66 17.53
C ALA A 175 -5.97 22.28 16.88
N HIS A 176 -6.88 21.39 17.28
CA HIS A 176 -7.01 20.05 16.72
C HIS A 176 -7.34 20.08 15.22
N ASN A 177 -8.36 20.84 14.84
CA ASN A 177 -8.80 20.94 13.44
C ASN A 177 -7.71 21.53 12.55
N LYS A 178 -7.04 22.60 13.02
CA LYS A 178 -5.92 23.20 12.30
C LYS A 178 -4.78 22.22 12.12
N PHE A 179 -4.43 21.47 13.17
CA PHE A 179 -3.39 20.46 13.09
C PHE A 179 -3.74 19.37 12.07
N LYS A 180 -4.95 18.78 12.17
CA LYS A 180 -5.44 17.76 11.24
C LYS A 180 -5.40 18.26 9.79
N SER A 181 -5.94 19.45 9.51
CA SER A 181 -5.97 20.02 8.15
C SER A 181 -4.58 20.30 7.58
N ASN A 182 -3.64 20.79 8.39
CA ASN A 182 -2.26 21.01 7.94
C ASN A 182 -1.58 19.69 7.58
N LYS A 183 -1.74 18.66 8.41
CA LYS A 183 -1.13 17.35 8.17
C LYS A 183 -1.78 16.59 7.02
N LEU A 184 -3.10 16.69 6.85
CA LEU A 184 -3.78 16.17 5.67
C LEU A 184 -3.24 16.83 4.40
N TYR A 185 -3.05 18.15 4.39
CA TYR A 185 -2.50 18.86 3.24
C TYR A 185 -1.07 18.41 2.90
N GLU A 186 -0.19 18.26 3.90
CA GLU A 186 1.17 17.72 3.71
C GLU A 186 1.13 16.31 3.10
N PHE A 187 0.28 15.42 3.63
CA PHE A 187 0.08 14.07 3.12
C PHE A 187 -0.44 14.04 1.68
N GLU A 188 -1.41 14.89 1.35
CA GLU A 188 -1.96 15.01 0.00
C GLU A 188 -0.93 15.55 -1.00
N GLN A 189 0.02 16.38 -0.59
CA GLN A 189 1.13 16.78 -1.47
C GLN A 189 1.95 15.54 -1.88
N PHE A 190 2.32 14.69 -0.93
CA PHE A 190 3.05 13.46 -1.21
C PHE A 190 2.26 12.53 -2.16
N LEU A 191 0.96 12.30 -1.89
CA LEU A 191 0.12 11.50 -2.79
C LEU A 191 0.04 12.07 -4.21
N ASN A 192 -0.04 13.39 -4.33
CA ASN A 192 -0.06 14.05 -5.64
C ASN A 192 1.29 13.91 -6.37
N GLU A 193 2.41 14.02 -5.66
CA GLU A 193 3.73 13.78 -6.24
C GLU A 193 3.87 12.34 -6.76
N LEU A 194 3.45 11.36 -5.95
CA LEU A 194 3.41 9.95 -6.34
C LEU A 194 2.52 9.72 -7.57
N LYS A 195 1.30 10.25 -7.55
CA LYS A 195 0.38 10.22 -8.69
C LYS A 195 1.00 10.80 -9.96
N MET A 196 1.64 11.95 -9.88
CA MET A 196 2.25 12.61 -11.03
C MET A 196 3.46 11.83 -11.57
N ALA A 197 4.24 11.21 -10.69
CA ALA A 197 5.34 10.32 -11.09
C ALA A 197 4.82 9.09 -11.83
N ILE A 198 3.75 8.46 -11.34
CA ILE A 198 3.05 7.32 -11.98
C ILE A 198 2.60 7.71 -13.40
N ILE A 199 1.82 8.79 -13.53
CA ILE A 199 1.31 9.27 -14.83
C ILE A 199 2.46 9.46 -15.82
N LYS A 200 3.55 10.09 -15.37
CA LYS A 200 4.68 10.46 -16.24
C LYS A 200 5.53 9.25 -16.65
N LEU A 201 5.87 8.37 -15.71
CA LEU A 201 6.85 7.30 -15.92
C LEU A 201 6.19 6.02 -16.46
N MET A 202 5.00 5.67 -15.97
CA MET A 202 4.22 4.53 -16.48
C MET A 202 3.41 4.88 -17.73
N LYS A 203 3.30 6.18 -18.07
CA LYS A 203 2.56 6.70 -19.24
C LYS A 203 1.08 6.28 -19.24
N VAL A 204 0.45 6.44 -18.09
CA VAL A 204 -0.95 6.11 -17.84
C VAL A 204 -1.78 7.38 -17.76
N ASP A 205 -2.99 7.34 -18.31
CA ASP A 205 -3.87 8.51 -18.38
C ASP A 205 -4.96 8.50 -17.29
N ASP A 206 -5.37 7.31 -16.81
CA ASP A 206 -6.36 7.17 -15.75
C ASP A 206 -5.71 6.74 -14.44
N VAL A 207 -5.51 7.73 -13.56
CA VAL A 207 -5.03 7.54 -12.20
C VAL A 207 -5.94 8.31 -11.25
N ARG A 208 -6.57 7.58 -10.35
CA ARG A 208 -7.41 8.14 -9.29
C ARG A 208 -6.62 8.14 -7.99
N ALA A 209 -6.79 9.20 -7.21
CA ALA A 209 -6.19 9.29 -5.89
C ALA A 209 -7.23 9.86 -4.95
N GLU A 210 -7.39 9.22 -3.81
CA GLU A 210 -8.25 9.65 -2.71
C GLU A 210 -7.48 9.57 -1.39
N SER A 211 -7.82 10.45 -0.46
CA SER A 211 -7.22 10.53 0.87
C SER A 211 -8.33 10.48 1.91
N LYS A 212 -8.05 9.89 3.06
CA LYS A 212 -8.94 9.89 4.22
C LYS A 212 -8.13 9.95 5.50
N THR A 213 -8.77 10.47 6.55
CA THR A 213 -8.20 10.44 7.90
C THR A 213 -8.75 9.23 8.64
N LYS A 214 -7.86 8.50 9.31
CA LYS A 214 -8.20 7.36 10.14
C LYS A 214 -7.92 7.64 11.60
N MET A 215 -8.75 7.09 12.49
CA MET A 215 -8.53 7.11 13.93
C MET A 215 -8.70 5.70 14.48
N VAL A 216 -7.67 5.24 15.20
CA VAL A 216 -7.73 3.95 15.87
C VAL A 216 -8.48 4.11 17.19
N VAL A 217 -9.40 3.19 17.44
CA VAL A 217 -10.17 3.06 18.69
C VAL A 217 -9.79 1.72 19.29
N PRO A 218 -8.86 1.68 20.27
CA PRO A 218 -8.43 0.43 20.87
C PRO A 218 -9.52 -0.19 21.75
N LYS A 219 -9.66 -1.53 21.71
CA LYS A 219 -10.58 -2.28 22.59
C LYS A 219 -10.21 -2.18 24.08
N ALA A 220 -8.93 -1.96 24.35
CA ALA A 220 -8.38 -1.85 25.70
C ALA A 220 -7.19 -0.89 25.72
N LYS A 221 -6.88 -0.37 26.92
CA LYS A 221 -5.74 0.51 27.16
C LYS A 221 -4.42 -0.06 26.66
N VAL A 222 -3.78 0.65 25.75
CA VAL A 222 -2.42 0.34 25.26
C VAL A 222 -1.42 1.15 26.08
N THR A 223 -0.58 0.48 26.89
CA THR A 223 0.41 1.15 27.76
C THR A 223 1.83 1.06 27.22
N SER A 224 2.11 0.01 26.44
CA SER A 224 3.41 -0.30 25.86
C SER A 224 3.25 -0.88 24.46
N GLU A 225 4.37 -1.07 23.74
CA GLU A 225 4.34 -1.75 22.43
C GLU A 225 3.97 -3.23 22.55
N GLU A 226 4.25 -3.86 23.70
CA GLU A 226 3.91 -5.27 23.94
C GLU A 226 2.40 -5.49 24.03
N ASP A 227 1.63 -4.43 24.32
CA ASP A 227 0.18 -4.47 24.35
C ASP A 227 -0.44 -4.38 22.94
N MET A 228 0.35 -3.96 21.93
CA MET A 228 -0.12 -3.82 20.56
C MET A 228 -0.30 -5.19 19.91
N ARG A 229 -1.45 -5.36 19.27
CA ARG A 229 -1.78 -6.58 18.53
C ARG A 229 -1.43 -6.38 17.05
N HIS A 230 -1.11 -7.48 16.39
CA HIS A 230 -0.79 -7.48 14.97
C HIS A 230 -1.67 -8.47 14.24
N ASP A 231 -2.21 -8.04 13.10
CA ASP A 231 -2.97 -8.90 12.21
C ASP A 231 -2.10 -9.37 11.04
N GLN A 232 -1.65 -10.62 11.14
CA GLN A 232 -0.87 -11.30 10.10
C GLN A 232 -1.72 -12.33 9.35
N SER A 233 -3.05 -12.16 9.35
CA SER A 233 -3.95 -12.99 8.56
C SER A 233 -3.69 -12.82 7.06
N TYR A 234 -4.10 -13.82 6.29
CA TYR A 234 -3.90 -13.84 4.85
C TYR A 234 -4.61 -12.64 4.19
N GLY A 235 -3.89 -11.91 3.33
CA GLY A 235 -4.42 -10.72 2.67
C GLY A 235 -4.23 -9.42 3.44
N GLN A 236 -3.71 -9.47 4.69
CA GLN A 236 -3.37 -8.27 5.44
C GLN A 236 -1.91 -7.87 5.20
N TYR A 237 -1.74 -6.63 4.73
CA TYR A 237 -0.43 -6.08 4.36
C TYR A 237 -0.18 -4.70 4.93
N GLY A 238 -1.12 -4.15 5.72
CA GLY A 238 -1.03 -2.78 6.20
C GLY A 238 -0.25 -2.58 7.48
N VAL A 239 -0.36 -1.37 8.04
CA VAL A 239 0.43 -0.93 9.20
C VAL A 239 0.23 -1.83 10.43
N HIS A 240 -0.93 -2.46 10.56
CA HIS A 240 -1.27 -3.39 11.65
C HIS A 240 -0.64 -4.78 11.49
N TYR A 241 0.05 -5.08 10.39
CA TYR A 241 0.78 -6.35 10.20
C TYR A 241 1.93 -6.54 11.20
N GLY A 242 2.46 -5.43 11.73
CA GLY A 242 3.60 -5.44 12.66
C GLY A 242 4.96 -5.53 11.95
N TYR A 243 5.13 -4.79 10.85
CA TYR A 243 6.43 -4.65 10.22
C TYR A 243 7.45 -3.99 11.15
N TYR A 244 8.71 -4.37 10.98
CA TYR A 244 9.81 -3.84 11.78
C TYR A 244 9.82 -2.30 11.74
N GLY A 245 10.05 -1.65 12.89
CA GLY A 245 10.17 -0.20 12.98
C GLY A 245 8.85 0.59 12.98
N PHE A 246 7.70 0.00 12.66
CA PHE A 246 6.43 0.72 12.59
C PHE A 246 5.70 0.88 13.92
N ASN A 247 5.94 0.01 14.90
CA ASN A 247 5.24 0.05 16.19
C ASN A 247 5.41 1.39 16.93
N ASP A 248 6.60 1.99 16.85
CA ASP A 248 6.89 3.30 17.43
C ASP A 248 6.01 4.42 16.84
N PHE A 249 5.66 4.30 15.56
CA PHE A 249 4.84 5.27 14.84
C PHE A 249 3.34 4.94 14.97
N LEU A 250 2.98 3.67 15.09
CA LEU A 250 1.58 3.27 15.27
C LEU A 250 1.11 3.50 16.71
N PHE A 251 2.00 3.44 17.72
CA PHE A 251 1.66 3.58 19.14
C PHE A 251 0.91 4.89 19.46
N TYR A 252 1.38 6.04 18.96
CA TYR A 252 0.70 7.32 19.22
C TYR A 252 -0.72 7.34 18.64
N SER A 253 -0.93 6.61 17.55
CA SER A 253 -2.21 6.59 16.85
C SER A 253 -3.31 5.97 17.71
N MET A 254 -2.94 5.01 18.58
CA MET A 254 -3.78 4.35 19.59
C MET A 254 -4.18 5.29 20.72
N LEU A 255 -3.41 6.35 20.98
CA LEU A 255 -3.73 7.33 22.03
C LEU A 255 -4.76 8.36 21.59
N TRP A 256 -5.01 8.48 20.28
CA TRP A 256 -5.75 9.60 19.72
C TRP A 256 -7.23 9.63 20.09
N SER A 257 -7.86 8.46 20.25
CA SER A 257 -9.24 8.32 20.72
C SER A 257 -9.36 8.85 22.16
N SER A 258 -8.58 8.29 23.10
CA SER A 258 -8.57 8.71 24.51
C SER A 258 -8.22 10.18 24.70
N MET A 259 -7.25 10.70 23.92
CA MET A 259 -6.89 12.12 23.96
C MET A 259 -8.03 13.01 23.48
N SER A 260 -8.81 12.57 22.50
CA SER A 260 -10.01 13.28 22.06
C SER A 260 -11.09 13.27 23.15
N HIS A 261 -11.36 12.10 23.74
CA HIS A 261 -12.33 11.91 24.82
C HIS A 261 -12.04 12.82 26.01
N ASP A 262 -10.82 12.74 26.55
CA ASP A 262 -10.42 13.46 27.77
C ASP A 262 -10.49 14.98 27.61
N ASN A 263 -10.32 15.47 26.38
CA ASN A 263 -10.33 16.90 26.05
C ASN A 263 -11.65 17.35 25.38
N HIS A 264 -12.66 16.48 25.32
CA HIS A 264 -13.97 16.78 24.74
C HIS A 264 -13.88 17.30 23.29
N ILE A 265 -13.02 16.67 22.48
CA ILE A 265 -12.80 17.03 21.08
C ILE A 265 -13.77 16.28 20.18
N THR A 266 -14.58 16.99 19.41
CA THR A 266 -15.42 16.39 18.39
C THR A 266 -14.57 16.05 17.17
N VAL A 267 -14.72 14.83 16.64
CA VAL A 267 -13.97 14.36 15.48
C VAL A 267 -14.86 14.45 14.25
N TYR A 268 -14.36 15.09 13.19
CA TYR A 268 -15.07 15.28 11.93
C TYR A 268 -14.42 14.49 10.80
N ASP A 269 -15.19 14.04 9.82
CA ASP A 269 -14.73 13.41 8.57
C ASP A 269 -13.59 12.40 8.81
N THR A 270 -13.89 11.34 9.57
CA THR A 270 -12.87 10.36 10.00
C THR A 270 -13.41 8.95 9.92
N HIS A 271 -12.59 8.05 9.40
CA HIS A 271 -12.82 6.61 9.49
C HIS A 271 -12.30 6.11 10.83
N LEU A 272 -13.14 5.36 11.55
CA LEU A 272 -12.75 4.69 12.77
C LEU A 272 -12.33 3.25 12.44
N GLU A 273 -11.32 2.76 13.13
CA GLU A 273 -10.87 1.37 13.01
C GLU A 273 -10.43 0.82 14.36
N SER A 274 -10.42 -0.51 14.48
CA SER A 274 -9.96 -1.20 15.69
C SER A 274 -8.42 -1.19 15.81
N ASP A 275 -7.92 -1.65 16.95
CA ASP A 275 -6.48 -1.85 17.22
C ASP A 275 -5.80 -2.88 16.32
N MET A 276 -6.57 -3.65 15.53
CA MET A 276 -6.04 -4.57 14.52
C MET A 276 -6.31 -4.11 13.08
N GLY A 277 -6.87 -2.91 12.89
CA GLY A 277 -7.15 -2.35 11.57
C GLY A 277 -8.47 -2.78 10.94
N GLU A 278 -9.38 -3.38 11.72
CA GLU A 278 -10.74 -3.67 11.26
C GLU A 278 -11.51 -2.36 11.11
N ASP A 279 -12.13 -2.13 9.94
CA ASP A 279 -12.91 -0.92 9.68
C ASP A 279 -14.19 -0.92 10.53
N ILE A 280 -14.37 0.12 11.35
CA ILE A 280 -15.59 0.36 12.12
C ILE A 280 -16.57 1.19 11.28
N GLY A 281 -16.05 2.09 10.45
CA GLY A 281 -16.82 2.88 9.49
C GLY A 281 -16.47 4.37 9.47
N PHE A 282 -17.12 5.09 8.55
CA PHE A 282 -16.96 6.53 8.36
C PHE A 282 -17.97 7.35 9.18
N TYR A 283 -17.49 8.44 9.79
CA TYR A 283 -18.32 9.39 10.53
C TYR A 283 -18.01 10.82 10.09
N GLU A 284 -19.05 11.56 9.69
CA GLU A 284 -18.97 12.99 9.39
C GLU A 284 -18.71 13.81 10.66
N GLU A 285 -19.33 13.41 11.78
CA GLU A 285 -19.18 14.02 13.10
C GLU A 285 -19.35 12.93 14.18
N VAL A 286 -18.41 12.87 15.12
CA VAL A 286 -18.43 11.95 16.26
C VAL A 286 -18.13 12.71 17.55
N ASP A 287 -19.03 12.54 18.52
CA ASP A 287 -18.83 13.01 19.89
C ASP A 287 -17.97 11.99 20.65
N THR A 288 -16.74 12.38 20.98
CA THR A 288 -15.79 11.50 21.65
C THR A 288 -15.99 11.43 23.16
N THR A 289 -17.02 12.08 23.73
CA THR A 289 -17.33 11.98 25.17
C THR A 289 -18.01 10.67 25.58
N THR A 290 -18.20 9.76 24.63
CA THR A 290 -18.78 8.44 24.89
C THR A 290 -17.73 7.44 25.36
N ASP A 291 -18.15 6.45 26.16
CA ASP A 291 -17.26 5.43 26.74
C ASP A 291 -16.46 4.65 25.69
N TYR A 292 -16.90 4.64 24.42
CA TYR A 292 -16.18 4.01 23.30
C TYR A 292 -14.80 4.60 23.02
N PHE A 293 -14.59 5.87 23.36
CA PHE A 293 -13.31 6.55 23.16
C PHE A 293 -12.50 6.62 24.46
N ASP A 294 -13.06 6.16 25.58
CA ASP A 294 -12.37 6.00 26.85
C ASP A 294 -11.64 4.65 26.88
N ASP A 295 -10.31 4.69 26.81
CA ASP A 295 -9.52 3.46 26.82
C ASP A 295 -9.34 2.85 28.23
N GLU A 296 -9.85 3.49 29.29
CA GLU A 296 -9.96 2.89 30.63
C GLU A 296 -11.15 1.93 30.74
N VAL A 297 -12.09 1.97 29.80
CA VAL A 297 -13.25 1.08 29.72
C VAL A 297 -13.04 0.08 28.59
N GLU A 298 -13.10 -1.21 28.93
CA GLU A 298 -13.07 -2.26 27.89
C GLU A 298 -14.36 -2.16 27.06
N THR A 299 -14.19 -1.94 25.76
CA THR A 299 -15.29 -1.61 24.84
C THR A 299 -15.52 -2.74 23.85
N ASP A 300 -16.81 -3.07 23.67
CA ASP A 300 -17.22 -3.98 22.62
C ASP A 300 -17.46 -3.16 21.33
N ILE A 301 -16.46 -3.16 20.46
CA ILE A 301 -16.45 -2.38 19.23
C ILE A 301 -17.51 -2.88 18.23
N GLU A 302 -18.02 -4.10 18.38
CA GLU A 302 -19.06 -4.64 17.51
C GLU A 302 -20.36 -3.78 17.58
N GLU A 303 -20.65 -3.15 18.73
CA GLU A 303 -21.83 -2.27 18.88
C GLU A 303 -21.71 -0.95 18.10
N LEU A 304 -20.49 -0.46 17.83
CA LEU A 304 -20.27 0.77 17.03
C LEU A 304 -20.52 0.55 15.53
N GLY A 305 -20.07 -0.60 15.01
CA GLY A 305 -20.27 -0.96 13.60
C GLY A 305 -21.75 -1.16 13.27
N GLU A 306 -22.54 -1.66 14.22
CA GLU A 306 -23.99 -1.84 14.05
C GLU A 306 -24.77 -0.51 13.96
N MET A 307 -24.27 0.58 14.56
CA MET A 307 -24.90 1.90 14.43
C MET A 307 -24.83 2.47 13.00
N ASN A 308 -23.87 2.03 12.18
CA ASN A 308 -23.72 2.46 10.79
C ASN A 308 -24.50 1.57 9.79
N ASN A 309 -24.77 0.31 10.18
CA ASN A 309 -25.39 -0.69 9.31
C ASN A 309 -26.92 -0.58 9.12
N GLU A 310 -27.59 0.40 9.75
CA GLU A 310 -28.98 0.74 9.39
C GLU A 310 -29.08 1.58 8.10
N ALA A 311 -27.94 1.99 7.51
CA ALA A 311 -27.88 2.58 6.18
C ALA A 311 -27.00 1.71 5.24
N ASP A 312 -27.67 1.02 4.33
CA ASP A 312 -27.14 0.42 3.09
C ASP A 312 -26.83 -1.10 3.07
N VAL A 313 -27.90 -1.90 3.12
CA VAL A 313 -27.87 -3.32 2.68
C VAL A 313 -28.04 -3.39 1.16
N THR A 314 -26.95 -3.32 0.41
CA THR A 314 -26.76 -4.06 -0.86
C THR A 314 -25.25 -4.27 -1.09
N GLY A 315 -24.61 -5.32 -0.61
CA GLY A 315 -24.89 -6.72 -0.90
C GLY A 315 -23.93 -7.23 -1.97
N SER A 316 -22.92 -8.02 -1.57
CA SER A 316 -22.47 -9.18 -2.34
C SER A 316 -21.42 -9.98 -1.60
N ASP A 317 -21.87 -11.06 -0.95
CA ASP A 317 -21.03 -12.22 -0.68
C ASP A 317 -20.59 -12.84 -2.01
N PHE A 318 -19.29 -13.12 -2.15
CA PHE A 318 -18.88 -14.33 -2.85
C PHE A 318 -17.55 -14.88 -2.34
N ASP A 319 -17.67 -16.03 -1.71
CA ASP A 319 -16.61 -16.90 -1.20
C ASP A 319 -16.16 -17.88 -2.31
N SER A 320 -14.84 -17.93 -2.50
CA SER A 320 -13.97 -19.10 -2.65
C SER A 320 -14.13 -20.15 -3.78
N SER A 321 -12.95 -20.48 -4.33
CA SER A 321 -12.38 -21.80 -4.68
C SER A 321 -12.33 -22.30 -6.15
N ASP A 322 -11.08 -22.52 -6.57
CA ASP A 322 -10.47 -23.79 -7.03
C ASP A 322 -10.34 -24.16 -8.54
N TYR A 323 -9.06 -24.12 -8.97
CA TYR A 323 -8.22 -25.10 -9.69
C TYR A 323 -8.23 -25.34 -11.23
N ASP A 324 -6.98 -25.49 -11.71
CA ASP A 324 -6.40 -26.27 -12.83
C ASP A 324 -6.70 -25.85 -14.29
N ASP A 325 -5.81 -25.94 -15.28
CA ASP A 325 -4.38 -26.27 -15.48
C ASP A 325 -4.12 -26.07 -17.01
N ASP A 326 -2.85 -26.05 -17.42
CA ASP A 326 -2.32 -26.60 -18.68
C ASP A 326 -1.65 -25.64 -19.70
N THR A 327 -0.33 -25.50 -19.49
CA THR A 327 0.86 -25.54 -20.37
C THR A 327 0.97 -24.74 -21.70
N THR A 328 2.13 -24.09 -21.88
CA THR A 328 3.10 -24.38 -22.97
C THR A 328 4.44 -23.62 -22.79
N LYS A 329 5.49 -24.10 -23.47
CA LYS A 329 6.95 -23.97 -23.17
C LYS A 329 7.71 -22.84 -23.91
N SER A 330 8.91 -22.54 -23.36
CA SER A 330 10.18 -22.02 -23.96
C SER A 330 10.22 -20.52 -24.32
N ASP A 331 11.29 -19.72 -24.12
CA ASP A 331 12.74 -19.92 -23.86
C ASP A 331 13.28 -18.75 -22.99
N GLY A 332 14.25 -19.02 -22.11
CA GLY A 332 14.81 -18.03 -21.16
C GLY A 332 16.03 -17.27 -21.72
N GLY A 333 15.98 -15.94 -21.62
CA GLY A 333 17.11 -15.03 -21.79
C GLY A 333 17.11 -13.98 -20.68
N SER A 334 18.27 -13.76 -20.06
CA SER A 334 18.49 -12.77 -18.99
C SER A 334 18.23 -11.35 -19.50
N TRP A 335 17.35 -10.59 -18.82
CA TRP A 335 16.80 -9.31 -19.29
C TRP A 335 17.26 -8.06 -18.52
N PHE A 336 18.02 -8.19 -17.43
CA PHE A 336 18.49 -7.04 -16.65
C PHE A 336 19.80 -6.47 -17.21
N ASP A 337 19.69 -5.60 -18.21
CA ASP A 337 20.75 -4.66 -18.58
C ASP A 337 20.58 -3.38 -17.77
N PHE A 338 21.10 -3.39 -16.53
CA PHE A 338 21.30 -2.15 -15.79
C PHE A 338 22.45 -1.41 -16.47
N GLY A 339 22.08 -0.46 -17.33
CA GLY A 339 23.02 0.46 -17.96
C GLY A 339 23.88 1.16 -16.92
N GLY A 340 25.05 0.57 -16.65
CA GLY A 340 26.11 1.14 -15.85
C GLY A 340 26.79 2.22 -16.66
N ASP A 341 26.40 3.48 -16.41
CA ASP A 341 27.22 4.63 -16.80
C ASP A 341 28.33 4.79 -15.76
N ASP A 342 29.34 3.92 -15.86
CA ASP A 342 30.57 3.98 -15.06
C ASP A 342 31.59 4.86 -15.81
N GLY A 343 31.46 6.17 -15.60
CA GLY A 343 32.43 7.15 -16.06
C GLY A 343 33.71 7.10 -15.22
N GLY A 344 34.74 6.41 -15.70
CA GLY A 344 36.04 6.40 -15.01
C GLY A 344 37.23 5.78 -15.76
N SER A 345 38.12 6.65 -16.23
CA SER A 345 39.57 6.50 -16.49
C SER A 345 40.10 5.86 -17.80
N ASP A 346 40.47 6.76 -18.73
CA ASP A 346 41.87 7.08 -19.11
C ASP A 346 42.91 5.94 -19.09
N TRP A 347 43.26 5.39 -20.26
CA TRP A 347 44.62 4.93 -20.63
C TRP A 347 44.81 5.13 -22.14
N GLY A 348 45.85 5.89 -22.49
CA GLY A 348 46.11 6.36 -23.86
C GLY A 348 46.95 5.45 -24.76
N SER A 349 47.58 6.16 -25.71
CA SER A 349 48.52 5.77 -26.78
C SER A 349 47.93 5.03 -27.98
N ASP A 350 47.80 5.73 -29.11
CA ASP A 350 48.84 5.68 -30.15
C ASP A 350 48.62 6.80 -31.17
N ASP A 351 49.46 7.83 -31.04
CA ASP A 351 49.51 8.94 -31.98
C ASP A 351 50.44 8.58 -33.14
N PHE A 352 49.90 8.78 -34.33
CA PHE A 352 50.48 8.48 -35.63
C PHE A 352 51.33 9.67 -36.06
N GLY A 353 52.64 9.51 -36.17
CA GLY A 353 53.45 10.50 -36.88
C GLY A 353 54.95 10.43 -36.62
N ASP A 354 55.66 9.64 -37.43
CA ASP A 354 56.93 10.12 -38.02
C ASP A 354 57.28 9.28 -39.25
N PHE A 355 57.33 9.94 -40.41
CA PHE A 355 57.78 9.38 -41.67
C PHE A 355 58.59 10.46 -42.37
N GLY A 356 59.92 10.31 -42.38
CA GLY A 356 60.76 10.95 -43.38
C GLY A 356 62.18 11.31 -42.95
N GLY A 357 63.14 10.55 -43.47
CA GLY A 357 64.30 11.17 -44.12
C GLY A 357 65.66 10.66 -43.68
N ASP A 358 66.11 9.59 -44.35
CA ASP A 358 67.50 9.12 -44.36
C ASP A 358 68.46 10.17 -44.92
N ASP A 359 69.67 10.18 -44.35
CA ASP A 359 70.87 10.72 -44.99
C ASP A 359 71.18 9.94 -46.30
N TRP A 360 71.57 10.69 -47.34
CA TRP A 360 72.46 10.39 -48.50
C TRP A 360 71.97 11.02 -49.80
#